data_AF-A0A7C5JA89-F1
#
_entry.id   AF-A0A7C5JA89-F1
#
_cell.length_a   1.000
_cell.length_b   1.000
_cell.length_c   1.000
_cell.angle_alpha   90.00
_cell.angle_beta   90.00
_cell.angle_gamma   90.00
#
_symmetry.space_group_name_H-M   'P 1'
#
loop_
_entity.id
_entity.type
_entity.pdbx_description
1 polymer ?
#
loop_
_entity_poly.entity_id
_entity_poly.type
_entity_poly.pdbx_seq_one_letter_code
_entity_poly.pdbx_strand_id
1 'polypeptide(L)'
;MRITNENFEQVLRLKGISKKAFSTYSGIPYYTVAGWKKSGFVPSYAMVLLRQMPISKETVSAGELIEAGLPRAILWNSQRDKQVPVDLFIVSTLQKAYTDFVIDKLAEFFGEESVLAALLKHKERISDRLAQQVIAHLQRVPLSA
;
A
#
# COMPACT_ATOMS: atom_id res chain seq x y z
N MET A 1 16.04 11.00 10.17
CA MET A 1 14.78 11.78 10.11
C MET A 1 13.92 11.39 11.31
N ARG A 2 13.54 12.32 12.21
CA ARG A 2 12.66 11.99 13.33
C ARG A 2 11.26 11.70 12.79
N ILE A 3 10.75 10.51 13.06
CA ILE A 3 9.39 10.13 12.68
C ILE A 3 8.47 10.64 13.78
N THR A 4 7.62 11.59 13.45
CA THR A 4 6.61 12.12 14.37
C THR A 4 5.42 11.17 14.44
N ASN A 5 4.69 11.21 15.57
CA ASN A 5 3.42 10.50 15.68
C ASN A 5 2.42 10.90 14.57
N GLU A 6 2.46 12.15 14.11
CA GLU A 6 1.62 12.64 13.00
C GLU A 6 1.86 11.85 11.71
N ASN A 7 3.12 11.64 11.32
CA ASN A 7 3.45 10.85 10.14
C ASN A 7 2.96 9.40 10.27
N PHE A 8 3.13 8.80 11.45
CA PHE A 8 2.66 7.44 11.72
C PHE A 8 1.13 7.33 11.61
N GLU A 9 0.40 8.28 12.22
CA GLU A 9 -1.07 8.33 12.16
C GLU A 9 -1.58 8.58 10.75
N GLN A 10 -0.88 9.41 9.97
CA GLN A 10 -1.20 9.65 8.57
C GLN A 10 -1.08 8.36 7.76
N VAL A 11 0.02 7.63 7.90
CA VAL A 11 0.21 6.36 7.19
C VAL A 11 -0.82 5.31 7.62
N LEU A 12 -1.17 5.22 8.91
CA LEU A 12 -2.25 4.35 9.39
C LEU A 12 -3.58 4.65 8.69
N ARG A 13 -3.98 5.94 8.63
CA ARG A 13 -5.22 6.36 7.98
C ARG A 13 -5.20 6.09 6.48
N LEU A 14 -4.09 6.39 5.82
CA LEU A 14 -3.91 6.12 4.40
C LEU A 14 -4.09 4.64 4.10
N LYS A 15 -3.50 3.77 4.92
CA LYS A 15 -3.63 2.32 4.77
C LYS A 15 -4.94 1.72 5.32
N GLY A 16 -5.79 2.54 5.96
CA GLY A 16 -7.00 2.07 6.64
C GLY A 16 -6.71 1.12 7.81
N ILE A 17 -5.50 1.16 8.37
CA ILE A 17 -5.07 0.28 9.45
C ILE A 17 -5.38 0.97 10.79
N SER A 18 -6.08 0.27 11.67
CA SER A 18 -6.24 0.74 13.05
C SER A 18 -4.97 0.48 13.87
N LYS A 19 -4.70 1.28 14.91
CA LYS A 19 -3.60 1.02 15.85
C LYS A 19 -3.67 -0.36 16.50
N LYS A 20 -4.88 -0.90 16.68
CA LYS A 20 -5.10 -2.24 17.21
C LYS A 20 -4.63 -3.30 16.21
N ALA A 21 -5.00 -3.15 14.94
CA ALA A 21 -4.53 -4.03 13.88
C ALA A 21 -3.00 -3.96 13.71
N PHE A 22 -2.42 -2.75 13.74
CA PHE A 22 -0.97 -2.58 13.71
C PHE A 22 -0.27 -3.21 14.92
N SER A 23 -0.83 -3.07 16.11
CA SER A 23 -0.33 -3.71 17.33
C SER A 23 -0.30 -5.24 17.21
N THR A 24 -1.39 -5.84 16.71
CA THR A 24 -1.46 -7.27 16.44
C THR A 24 -0.40 -7.71 15.43
N TYR A 25 -0.25 -6.99 14.32
CA TYR A 25 0.70 -7.31 13.25
C TYR A 25 2.17 -7.17 13.70
N SER A 26 2.49 -6.07 14.39
CA SER A 26 3.88 -5.74 14.78
C SER A 26 4.37 -6.47 16.03
N GLY A 27 3.46 -7.06 16.82
CA GLY A 27 3.75 -7.59 18.15
C GLY A 27 4.01 -6.49 19.21
N ILE A 28 3.93 -5.20 18.85
CA ILE A 28 4.09 -4.10 19.80
C ILE A 28 2.81 -3.97 20.61
N PRO A 29 2.85 -3.92 21.95
CA PRO A 29 1.65 -3.79 22.77
C PRO A 29 0.82 -2.56 22.41
N TYR A 30 -0.51 -2.73 22.35
CA TYR A 30 -1.43 -1.66 21.92
C TYR A 30 -1.26 -0.39 22.76
N TYR A 31 -1.08 -0.52 24.08
CA TYR A 31 -0.88 0.61 24.98
C TYR A 31 0.41 1.39 24.65
N THR A 32 1.44 0.72 24.17
CA THR A 32 2.68 1.36 23.68
C THR A 32 2.41 2.14 22.41
N VAL A 33 1.74 1.54 21.42
CA VAL A 33 1.37 2.20 20.15
C VAL A 33 0.46 3.41 20.40
N ALA A 34 -0.54 3.28 21.28
CA ALA A 34 -1.42 4.37 21.66
C ALA A 34 -0.69 5.48 22.44
N GLY A 35 0.30 5.10 23.25
CA GLY A 35 1.14 5.99 24.05
C GLY A 35 2.05 6.90 23.24
N TRP A 36 2.40 6.54 21.99
CA TRP A 36 3.25 7.37 21.13
C TRP A 36 2.68 8.77 20.88
N LYS A 37 1.35 8.91 20.85
CA LYS A 37 0.69 10.21 20.77
C LYS A 37 1.07 11.14 21.92
N LYS A 38 1.25 10.61 23.13
CA LYS A 38 1.64 11.38 24.32
C LYS A 38 3.13 11.72 24.32
N SER A 39 3.97 10.78 23.88
CA SER A 39 5.42 10.99 23.83
C SER A 39 5.90 11.83 22.63
N GLY A 40 5.07 11.95 21.59
CA GLY A 40 5.43 12.57 20.31
C GLY A 40 6.40 11.74 19.44
N PHE A 41 6.94 10.65 19.97
CA PHE A 41 7.97 9.83 19.33
C PHE A 41 7.42 8.48 18.88
N VAL A 42 7.74 8.10 17.65
CA VAL A 42 7.50 6.76 17.10
C VAL A 42 8.84 6.13 16.74
N PRO A 43 9.17 4.93 17.26
CA PRO A 43 10.40 4.22 16.89
C PRO A 43 10.50 3.99 15.38
N SER A 44 11.69 4.14 14.81
CA SER A 44 11.88 4.02 13.36
C SER A 44 11.48 2.65 12.81
N TYR A 45 11.73 1.56 13.56
CA TYR A 45 11.35 0.21 13.14
C TYR A 45 9.82 0.04 13.03
N ALA A 46 9.03 0.76 13.83
CA ALA A 46 7.57 0.68 13.76
C ALA A 46 7.04 1.19 12.40
N MET A 47 7.69 2.18 11.81
CA MET A 47 7.35 2.64 10.46
C MET A 47 7.71 1.62 9.38
N VAL A 48 8.80 0.88 9.56
CA VAL A 48 9.17 -0.22 8.64
C VAL A 48 8.09 -1.29 8.67
N LEU A 49 7.68 -1.72 9.86
CA LEU A 49 6.59 -2.69 10.03
C LEU A 49 5.27 -2.18 9.45
N LEU A 50 4.93 -0.91 9.67
CA LEU A 50 3.68 -0.34 9.12
C LEU A 50 3.70 -0.30 7.59
N ARG A 51 4.86 -0.06 6.98
CA ARG A 51 5.02 -0.11 5.51
C ARG A 51 4.89 -1.51 4.95
N GLN A 52 5.36 -2.52 5.67
CA GLN A 52 5.22 -3.93 5.30
C GLN A 52 3.79 -4.47 5.50
N MET A 53 3.01 -3.86 6.39
CA MET A 53 1.64 -4.30 6.66
C MET A 53 0.74 -4.08 5.42
N PRO A 54 -0.03 -5.10 4.99
CA PRO A 54 -0.94 -4.98 3.84
C PRO A 54 -2.03 -3.93 4.11
N ILE A 55 -2.50 -3.30 3.04
CA ILE A 55 -3.56 -2.31 3.14
C ILE A 55 -4.86 -2.99 3.59
N SER A 56 -5.62 -2.35 4.49
CA SER A 56 -6.91 -2.89 4.96
C SER A 56 -8.11 -2.22 4.28
N LYS A 57 -7.87 -1.22 3.41
CA LYS A 57 -8.95 -0.52 2.73
C LYS A 57 -9.51 -1.35 1.58
N GLU A 58 -10.83 -1.38 1.48
CA GLU A 58 -11.53 -1.90 0.30
C GLU A 58 -11.51 -0.91 -0.86
N THR A 59 -11.44 0.39 -0.58
CA THR A 59 -11.48 1.47 -1.56
C THR A 59 -10.36 2.49 -1.32
N VAL A 60 -9.91 3.14 -2.40
CA VAL A 60 -8.93 4.23 -2.38
C VAL A 60 -9.34 5.36 -3.32
N SER A 61 -8.92 6.56 -2.99
CA SER A 61 -9.03 7.72 -3.88
C SER A 61 -7.68 8.14 -4.46
N ALA A 62 -7.71 8.81 -5.61
CA ALA A 62 -6.49 9.37 -6.21
C ALA A 62 -5.81 10.38 -5.28
N GLY A 63 -6.58 11.15 -4.50
CA GLY A 63 -6.07 12.09 -3.51
C GLY A 63 -5.25 11.39 -2.43
N GLU A 64 -5.80 10.33 -1.84
CA GLU A 64 -5.12 9.54 -0.80
C GLU A 64 -3.81 8.94 -1.31
N LEU A 65 -3.80 8.43 -2.55
CA LEU A 65 -2.60 7.85 -3.14
C LEU A 65 -1.51 8.91 -3.41
N ILE A 66 -1.90 10.10 -3.87
CA ILE A 66 -0.96 11.22 -4.08
C ILE A 66 -0.36 11.67 -2.75
N GLU A 67 -1.19 11.81 -1.72
CA GLU A 67 -0.73 12.18 -0.37
C GLU A 67 0.20 11.11 0.23
N ALA A 68 -0.03 9.84 -0.11
CA ALA A 68 0.85 8.75 0.28
C ALA A 68 2.20 8.77 -0.47
N GLY A 69 2.32 9.53 -1.56
CA GLY A 69 3.53 9.66 -2.37
C GLY A 69 3.51 8.87 -3.68
N LEU A 70 2.35 8.32 -4.08
CA LEU A 70 2.22 7.67 -5.39
C LEU A 70 2.27 8.74 -6.50
N PRO A 71 3.16 8.58 -7.50
CA PRO A 71 3.27 9.54 -8.58
C PRO A 71 1.97 9.64 -9.38
N ARG A 72 1.53 10.88 -9.65
CA ARG A 72 0.33 11.15 -10.45
C ARG A 72 0.34 10.50 -11.83
N ALA A 73 1.53 10.35 -12.42
CA ALA A 73 1.70 9.72 -13.73
C ALA A 73 1.24 8.26 -13.77
N ILE A 74 1.20 7.58 -12.63
CA ILE A 74 0.76 6.19 -12.49
C ILE A 74 -0.77 6.11 -12.36
N LEU A 75 -1.44 7.18 -11.93
CA LEU A 75 -2.86 7.13 -11.64
C LEU A 75 -3.69 6.96 -12.92
N TRP A 76 -4.52 5.92 -12.94
CA TRP A 76 -5.50 5.73 -14.01
C TRP A 76 -6.61 6.79 -13.94
N ASN A 77 -6.96 7.25 -12.73
CA ASN A 77 -8.02 8.23 -12.45
C ASN A 77 -7.45 9.48 -11.77
N SER A 78 -7.85 10.66 -12.26
CA SER A 78 -7.41 11.97 -11.75
C SER A 78 -8.40 12.60 -10.75
N GLN A 79 -9.59 12.01 -10.57
CA GLN A 79 -10.60 12.50 -9.63
C GLN A 79 -10.16 12.22 -8.20
N ARG A 80 -9.74 13.28 -7.49
CA ARG A 80 -9.10 13.15 -6.18
C ARG A 80 -9.98 12.53 -5.10
N ASP A 81 -11.27 12.80 -5.13
CA ASP A 81 -12.19 12.42 -4.06
C ASP A 81 -13.01 11.16 -4.37
N LYS A 82 -12.91 10.64 -5.60
CA LYS A 82 -13.65 9.45 -6.01
C LYS A 82 -13.02 8.21 -5.38
N GLN A 83 -13.79 7.55 -4.52
CA GLN A 83 -13.43 6.25 -3.97
C GLN A 83 -13.63 5.15 -5.02
N VAL A 84 -12.61 4.33 -5.20
CA VAL A 84 -12.59 3.20 -6.16
C VAL A 84 -12.11 1.95 -5.43
N PRO A 85 -12.71 0.77 -5.65
CA PRO A 85 -12.19 -0.48 -5.10
C PRO A 85 -10.70 -0.68 -5.40
N VAL A 86 -9.92 -1.10 -4.41
CA VAL A 86 -8.46 -1.24 -4.50
C VAL A 86 -8.06 -2.19 -5.62
N ASP A 87 -8.73 -3.33 -5.73
CA ASP A 87 -8.49 -4.32 -6.76
C ASP A 87 -8.73 -3.75 -8.18
N LEU A 88 -9.83 -3.01 -8.37
CA LEU A 88 -10.12 -2.33 -9.63
C LEU A 88 -9.10 -1.25 -9.93
N PHE A 89 -8.66 -0.49 -8.93
CA PHE A 89 -7.63 0.53 -9.13
C PHE A 89 -6.31 -0.09 -9.60
N ILE A 90 -5.84 -1.16 -8.93
CA ILE A 90 -4.61 -1.88 -9.27
C ILE A 90 -4.69 -2.41 -10.70
N VAL A 91 -5.75 -3.14 -11.02
CA VAL A 91 -5.91 -3.78 -12.33
C VAL A 91 -6.03 -2.74 -13.44
N SER A 92 -6.83 -1.69 -13.25
CA SER A 92 -7.00 -0.62 -14.26
C SER A 92 -5.69 0.13 -14.51
N THR A 93 -4.89 0.32 -13.46
CA THR A 93 -3.56 0.93 -13.57
C THR A 93 -2.61 0.05 -14.37
N LEU A 94 -2.53 -1.25 -14.03
CA LEU A 94 -1.67 -2.21 -14.72
C LEU A 94 -2.08 -2.43 -16.17
N GLN A 95 -3.38 -2.42 -16.48
CA GLN A 95 -3.86 -2.51 -17.87
C GLN A 95 -3.40 -1.32 -18.72
N LYS A 96 -3.22 -0.14 -18.11
CA LYS A 96 -2.72 1.05 -18.80
C LYS A 96 -1.19 1.06 -18.92
N ALA A 97 -0.50 0.66 -17.85
CA ALA A 97 0.96 0.58 -17.82
C ALA A 97 1.43 -0.43 -16.76
N TYR A 98 2.30 -1.37 -17.15
CA TYR A 98 2.87 -2.41 -16.28
C TYR A 98 4.40 -2.47 -16.42
N THR A 99 5.05 -1.30 -16.46
CA THR A 99 6.51 -1.22 -16.35
C THR A 99 6.97 -1.58 -14.94
N ASP A 100 8.20 -2.02 -14.79
CA ASP A 100 8.82 -2.39 -13.51
C ASP A 100 8.58 -1.31 -12.44
N PHE A 101 8.78 -0.03 -12.80
CA PHE A 101 8.50 1.11 -11.92
C PHE A 101 7.05 1.19 -11.42
N VAL A 102 6.07 0.91 -12.28
CA VAL A 102 4.65 0.92 -11.89
C VAL A 102 4.36 -0.24 -10.95
N ILE A 103 4.89 -1.42 -11.26
CA ILE A 103 4.71 -2.62 -10.46
C ILE A 103 5.31 -2.41 -9.06
N ASP A 104 6.54 -1.92 -8.98
CA ASP A 104 7.23 -1.63 -7.72
C ASP A 104 6.43 -0.65 -6.85
N LYS A 105 5.89 0.40 -7.46
CA LYS A 105 5.09 1.38 -6.71
C LYS A 105 3.78 0.77 -6.23
N LEU A 106 3.08 0.01 -7.06
CA LEU A 106 1.85 -0.65 -6.60
C LEU A 106 2.14 -1.65 -5.47
N ALA A 107 3.23 -2.42 -5.56
CA ALA A 107 3.66 -3.32 -4.50
C ALA A 107 4.06 -2.58 -3.21
N GLU A 108 4.81 -1.49 -3.32
CA GLU A 108 5.20 -0.65 -2.18
C GLU A 108 3.97 -0.10 -1.43
N PHE A 109 2.95 0.33 -2.18
CA PHE A 109 1.77 0.98 -1.60
C PHE A 109 0.69 0.01 -1.11
N PHE A 110 0.37 -1.00 -1.92
CA PHE A 110 -0.73 -1.92 -1.64
C PHE A 110 -0.25 -3.24 -1.00
N GLY A 111 1.03 -3.58 -1.15
CA GLY A 111 1.59 -4.89 -0.79
C GLY A 111 1.52 -5.85 -1.99
N GLU A 112 2.57 -6.66 -2.15
CA GLU A 112 2.69 -7.64 -3.24
C GLU A 112 1.51 -8.62 -3.27
N GLU A 113 1.11 -9.14 -2.10
CA GLU A 113 -0.02 -10.05 -1.98
C GLU A 113 -1.33 -9.44 -2.48
N SER A 114 -1.56 -8.15 -2.21
CA SER A 114 -2.76 -7.44 -2.68
C SER A 114 -2.74 -7.22 -4.19
N VAL A 115 -1.56 -6.93 -4.76
CA VAL A 115 -1.39 -6.83 -6.22
C VAL A 115 -1.66 -8.17 -6.90
N LEU A 116 -1.08 -9.26 -6.38
CA LEU A 116 -1.30 -10.62 -6.89
C LEU A 116 -2.76 -11.06 -6.74
N ALA A 117 -3.39 -10.80 -5.59
CA ALA A 117 -4.79 -11.11 -5.35
C ALA A 117 -5.72 -10.36 -6.31
N ALA A 118 -5.43 -9.09 -6.61
CA ALA A 118 -6.19 -8.30 -7.58
C ALA A 118 -6.09 -8.89 -9.00
N LEU A 119 -4.90 -9.32 -9.43
CA LEU A 119 -4.70 -9.97 -10.72
C LEU A 119 -5.46 -11.30 -10.83
N LEU A 120 -5.41 -12.12 -9.78
CA LEU A 120 -6.13 -13.39 -9.74
C LEU A 120 -7.64 -13.19 -9.78
N LYS A 121 -8.15 -12.23 -8.99
CA LYS A 121 -9.59 -11.91 -8.94
C LYS A 121 -10.13 -11.42 -10.27
N HIS A 122 -9.33 -10.71 -11.06
CA HIS A 122 -9.74 -10.15 -12.36
C HIS A 122 -9.06 -10.84 -13.54
N LYS A 123 -8.61 -12.09 -13.39
CA LYS A 123 -7.86 -12.84 -14.41
C LYS A 123 -8.55 -12.84 -15.79
N GLU A 124 -9.88 -12.95 -15.81
CA GLU A 124 -10.67 -12.97 -17.06
C GLU A 124 -10.69 -11.63 -17.81
N ARG A 125 -10.31 -10.54 -17.14
CA ARG A 125 -10.35 -9.18 -17.69
C ARG A 125 -8.98 -8.64 -18.08
N ILE A 126 -7.91 -9.39 -17.80
CA ILE A 126 -6.53 -9.00 -18.09
C ILE A 126 -5.90 -10.00 -19.06
N SER A 127 -4.88 -9.56 -19.80
CA SER A 127 -4.15 -10.46 -20.68
C SER A 127 -3.20 -11.37 -19.87
N ASP A 128 -3.05 -12.62 -20.31
CA ASP A 128 -2.12 -13.57 -19.69
C ASP A 128 -0.68 -13.03 -19.67
N ARG A 129 -0.28 -12.29 -20.72
CA ARG A 129 1.03 -11.63 -20.80
C ARG A 129 1.25 -10.64 -19.66
N LEU A 130 0.25 -9.78 -19.38
CA LEU A 130 0.32 -8.82 -18.28
C LEU A 130 0.45 -9.57 -16.96
N ALA A 131 -0.42 -10.55 -16.71
CA ALA A 131 -0.41 -11.33 -15.47
C ALA A 131 0.96 -12.00 -15.26
N GLN A 132 1.49 -12.68 -16.27
CA GLN A 132 2.79 -13.35 -16.21
C GLN A 132 3.93 -12.36 -15.95
N GLN A 133 3.95 -11.21 -16.62
CA GLN A 133 5.03 -10.23 -16.43
C GLN A 133 5.02 -9.64 -15.02
N VAL A 134 3.84 -9.30 -14.49
CA VAL A 134 3.73 -8.78 -13.12
C VAL A 134 4.10 -9.84 -12.09
N ILE A 135 3.62 -11.08 -12.25
CA ILE A 135 3.98 -12.19 -11.36
C ILE A 135 5.49 -12.43 -11.38
N ALA A 136 6.09 -12.52 -12.57
CA ALA A 136 7.52 -12.76 -12.72
C ALA A 136 8.37 -11.61 -12.13
N HIS A 137 7.91 -10.36 -12.22
CA HIS A 137 8.59 -9.21 -11.62
C HIS A 137 8.57 -9.27 -10.10
N LEU A 138 7.39 -9.49 -9.50
CA LEU A 138 7.24 -9.57 -8.05
C LEU A 138 7.99 -10.78 -7.44
N GLN A 139 8.07 -11.90 -8.16
CA GLN A 139 8.84 -13.07 -7.71
C GLN A 139 10.36 -12.91 -7.85
N ARG A 140 10.84 -11.95 -8.65
CA ARG A 140 12.27 -11.73 -8.91
C ARG A 140 12.95 -10.81 -7.92
N VAL A 141 12.21 -9.97 -7.21
CA VAL A 141 12.78 -9.07 -6.21
C VAL A 141 12.98 -9.87 -4.92
N PRO A 142 14.23 -10.21 -4.51
CA PRO A 142 14.43 -10.75 -3.18
C PRO A 142 14.12 -9.62 -2.19
N LEU A 143 13.38 -9.94 -1.13
CA LEU A 143 13.26 -9.08 0.06
C LEU A 143 14.65 -8.61 0.49
N SER A 144 15.04 -7.41 0.08
CA SER A 144 16.27 -6.79 0.56
C SER A 144 16.09 -6.55 2.06
N ALA A 145 16.84 -7.32 2.84
CA ALA A 145 16.95 -7.24 4.29
C ALA A 145 17.37 -5.86 4.80
#